data_AF-A0A7S3UZD6-F1
#
_entry.id   AF-A0A7S3UZD6-F1
#
_cell.length_a   1.000
_cell.length_b   1.000
_cell.length_c   1.000
_cell.angle_alpha   90.00
_cell.angle_beta   90.00
_cell.angle_gamma   90.00
#
_symmetry.space_group_name_H-M   'P 1'
#
loop_
_entity.id
_entity.type
_entity.pdbx_description
1 polymer ?
#
loop_
_entity_poly.entity_id
_entity_poly.type
_entity_poly.pdbx_seq_one_letter_code
_entity_poly.pdbx_strand_id
1 'polypeptide(L)'
;VDAWMKPRDNSLSKEACDVMDSIKVFPLDHIQELGENKVDFIKIDVEGMELNVLMGSIKILRADHPIVFFENDRHQHHLEIFQIMSELNYLLFWSITPVFNDRNYNNNPENIFPHNVQSFNMVAIPNHSDYSNLVDELLSEKLISLFDSDASHPLIDVDEEIRFMDSLSSLECRKYSQNGEDGIIRALFERYGVTNKYFVEFGVEDGSECNTRWLREQFGWKGVLLDVSKEDPSINLYKHFITAENIVGTFRALAVPLSVDLLSVDIDFNDFWVLKSIMDSDYRPRVIIVEVNAALGPNISASVTYDPLGSWKGGNYHGASVSAFHRLLQVDLGLYILVYCESHGVNCFFVRHDLLG
;
A
#
# COMPACT_ATOMS: atom_id res chain seq x y z
N VAL A 1 -4.06 8.48 -51.12
CA VAL A 1 -3.89 7.04 -51.41
C VAL A 1 -2.51 6.89 -52.05
N ASP A 2 -1.67 6.00 -51.52
CA ASP A 2 -0.33 5.60 -52.00
C ASP A 2 0.91 6.46 -51.67
N ALA A 3 1.34 6.43 -50.41
CA ALA A 3 2.77 6.65 -50.09
C ALA A 3 3.33 5.85 -48.88
N TRP A 4 2.53 5.10 -48.13
CA TRP A 4 2.96 4.46 -46.87
C TRP A 4 3.03 2.93 -46.87
N MET A 5 2.75 2.26 -47.98
CA MET A 5 2.86 0.80 -48.09
C MET A 5 3.86 0.39 -49.17
N LYS A 6 5.14 0.54 -48.88
CA LYS A 6 6.16 -0.34 -49.48
C LYS A 6 6.81 -1.16 -48.35
N PRO A 7 6.84 -2.50 -48.46
CA PRO A 7 7.61 -3.31 -47.53
C PRO A 7 9.07 -2.87 -47.64
N ARG A 8 9.68 -2.49 -46.52
CA ARG A 8 11.12 -2.27 -46.47
C ARG A 8 11.79 -3.61 -46.74
N ASP A 9 12.68 -3.60 -47.72
CA ASP A 9 13.55 -4.70 -48.11
C ASP A 9 14.37 -5.16 -46.89
N ASN A 10 14.11 -6.39 -46.41
CA ASN A 10 14.83 -7.03 -45.31
C ASN A 10 16.13 -7.70 -45.80
N SER A 11 16.88 -7.01 -46.66
CA SER A 11 18.23 -7.39 -47.03
C SER A 11 19.25 -6.39 -46.49
N LEU A 12 19.22 -6.16 -45.17
CA LEU A 12 20.44 -5.78 -44.49
C LEU A 12 21.34 -7.02 -44.44
N SER A 13 22.45 -6.91 -45.16
CA SER A 13 23.54 -7.87 -45.13
C SER A 13 23.88 -8.27 -43.70
N LYS A 14 24.31 -9.52 -43.55
CA LYS A 14 24.77 -10.15 -42.30
C LYS A 14 26.02 -9.49 -41.68
N GLU A 15 26.32 -8.25 -42.05
CA GLU A 15 27.49 -7.44 -41.68
C GLU A 15 27.12 -6.17 -40.86
N ALA A 16 25.84 -5.97 -40.51
CA ALA A 16 25.41 -4.86 -39.64
C ALA A 16 25.20 -5.24 -38.16
N CYS A 17 25.62 -6.46 -37.77
CA CYS A 17 25.74 -6.86 -36.36
C CYS A 17 27.24 -6.84 -36.02
N ASP A 18 27.73 -5.76 -35.40
CA ASP A 18 28.85 -5.71 -34.44
C ASP A 18 29.48 -4.30 -34.36
N VAL A 19 28.65 -3.29 -34.09
CA VAL A 19 29.12 -2.06 -33.44
C VAL A 19 28.23 -1.84 -32.23
N MET A 20 28.55 -2.49 -31.11
CA MET A 20 28.12 -2.01 -29.81
C MET A 20 28.91 -0.74 -29.52
N ASP A 21 28.36 0.42 -29.88
CA ASP A 21 28.90 1.69 -29.41
C ASP A 21 28.83 1.69 -27.89
N SER A 22 29.99 1.68 -27.22
CA SER A 22 30.06 1.79 -25.78
C SER A 22 29.66 3.20 -25.36
N ILE A 23 28.49 3.35 -24.74
CA ILE A 23 28.02 4.63 -24.20
C ILE A 23 28.60 4.81 -22.79
N LYS A 24 29.15 6.00 -22.51
CA LYS A 24 29.58 6.35 -21.16
C LYS A 24 28.35 6.66 -20.30
N VAL A 25 28.26 6.00 -19.16
CA VAL A 25 27.20 6.22 -18.17
C VAL A 25 27.81 6.92 -16.95
N PHE A 26 27.11 7.91 -16.41
CA PHE A 26 27.52 8.64 -15.22
C PHE A 26 26.35 8.72 -14.24
N PRO A 27 26.60 8.68 -12.92
CA PRO A 27 25.61 9.06 -11.92
C PRO A 27 25.10 10.49 -12.19
N LEU A 28 23.81 10.74 -11.99
CA LEU A 28 23.23 12.06 -12.18
C LEU A 28 23.88 13.12 -11.28
N ASP A 29 24.35 12.72 -10.10
CA ASP A 29 25.13 13.55 -9.17
C ASP A 29 26.36 14.22 -9.81
N HIS A 30 26.90 13.68 -10.90
CA HIS A 30 28.01 14.32 -11.63
C HIS A 30 27.63 15.67 -12.25
N ILE A 31 26.34 16.00 -12.39
CA ILE A 31 25.89 17.31 -12.87
C ILE A 31 26.36 18.45 -11.95
N GLN A 32 26.49 18.20 -10.64
CA GLN A 32 27.00 19.20 -9.70
C GLN A 32 28.48 19.55 -9.99
N GLU A 33 29.25 18.64 -10.57
CA GLU A 33 30.65 18.87 -10.97
C GLU A 33 30.77 19.69 -12.26
N LEU A 34 29.67 19.83 -13.01
CA LEU A 34 29.60 20.64 -14.24
C LEU A 34 29.30 22.12 -13.96
N GLY A 35 29.17 22.52 -12.69
CA GLY A 35 28.98 23.91 -12.27
C GLY A 35 27.53 24.41 -12.31
N GLU A 36 26.56 23.49 -12.31
CA GLU A 36 25.13 23.79 -12.30
C GLU A 36 24.64 24.22 -10.89
N ASN A 37 23.60 25.05 -10.87
CA ASN A 37 22.95 25.52 -9.64
C ASN A 37 21.98 24.46 -9.08
N LYS A 38 21.46 24.72 -7.87
CA LYS A 38 20.40 23.95 -7.17
C LYS A 38 19.37 23.38 -8.16
N VAL A 39 19.10 22.08 -8.06
CA VAL A 39 18.08 21.39 -8.87
C VAL A 39 16.73 21.42 -8.17
N ASP A 40 15.73 22.07 -8.76
CA ASP A 40 14.37 22.12 -8.20
C ASP A 40 13.43 21.02 -8.74
N PHE A 41 13.76 20.42 -9.88
CA PHE A 41 12.93 19.42 -10.54
C PHE A 41 13.76 18.41 -11.35
N ILE A 42 13.40 17.14 -11.27
CA ILE A 42 13.99 16.05 -12.06
C ILE A 42 12.88 15.30 -12.78
N LYS A 43 13.01 15.11 -14.09
CA LYS A 43 12.18 14.17 -14.86
C LYS A 43 13.01 12.97 -15.28
N ILE A 44 12.53 11.76 -14.99
CA ILE A 44 13.22 10.50 -15.31
C ILE A 44 12.32 9.63 -16.18
N ASP A 45 12.84 9.24 -17.34
CA ASP A 45 12.19 8.38 -18.33
C ASP A 45 13.36 7.82 -19.13
N VAL A 46 13.82 6.67 -18.67
CA VAL A 46 15.10 6.08 -19.07
C VAL A 46 14.95 4.60 -19.39
N GLU A 47 13.75 4.24 -19.86
CA GLU A 47 13.44 2.92 -20.39
C GLU A 47 13.80 1.79 -19.42
N GLY A 48 13.39 1.90 -18.16
CA GLY A 48 13.57 0.87 -17.11
C GLY A 48 14.79 1.03 -16.25
N MET A 49 15.55 2.12 -16.43
CA MET A 49 16.73 2.43 -15.62
C MET A 49 16.41 3.44 -14.50
N GLU A 50 15.14 3.64 -14.15
CA GLU A 50 14.71 4.70 -13.23
C GLU A 50 15.32 4.53 -11.83
N LEU A 51 15.33 3.30 -11.31
CA LEU A 51 16.03 2.98 -10.06
C LEU A 51 17.52 3.35 -10.13
N ASN A 52 18.19 3.07 -11.25
CA ASN A 52 19.61 3.39 -11.42
C ASN A 52 19.86 4.91 -11.43
N VAL A 53 18.98 5.68 -12.06
CA VAL A 53 19.05 7.16 -12.06
C VAL A 53 18.76 7.72 -10.68
N LEU A 54 17.79 7.17 -9.96
CA LEU A 54 17.48 7.56 -8.58
C LEU A 54 18.66 7.29 -7.64
N MET A 55 19.25 6.09 -7.72
CA MET A 55 20.47 5.75 -6.97
C MET A 55 21.66 6.65 -7.36
N GLY A 56 21.75 7.01 -8.64
CA GLY A 56 22.76 7.93 -9.14
C GLY A 56 22.52 9.40 -8.81
N SER A 57 21.39 9.77 -8.20
CA SER A 57 21.00 11.15 -7.89
C SER A 57 20.85 11.43 -6.39
N ILE A 58 21.28 10.51 -5.52
CA ILE A 58 21.10 10.61 -4.06
C ILE A 58 21.65 11.93 -3.49
N LYS A 59 22.81 12.44 -3.95
CA LYS A 59 23.35 13.69 -3.42
C LYS A 59 22.46 14.88 -3.80
N ILE A 60 21.98 14.93 -5.04
CA ILE A 60 21.04 15.96 -5.48
C ILE A 60 19.73 15.87 -4.68
N LEU A 61 19.15 14.68 -4.54
CA LEU A 61 17.89 14.47 -3.81
C LEU A 61 17.98 14.91 -2.34
N ARG A 62 19.14 14.69 -1.70
CA ARG A 62 19.39 15.12 -0.32
C ARG A 62 19.68 16.61 -0.18
N ALA A 63 20.44 17.19 -1.11
CA ALA A 63 20.92 18.57 -0.97
C ALA A 63 19.89 19.59 -1.45
N ASP A 64 19.29 19.34 -2.61
CA ASP A 64 18.49 20.33 -3.31
C ASP A 64 16.98 20.11 -3.11
N HIS A 65 16.59 18.92 -2.68
CA HIS A 65 15.21 18.49 -2.49
C HIS A 65 14.31 18.80 -3.71
N PRO A 66 14.67 18.37 -4.94
CA PRO A 66 13.84 18.59 -6.12
C PRO A 66 12.54 17.81 -6.04
N ILE A 67 11.49 18.26 -6.73
CA ILE A 67 10.37 17.38 -7.08
C ILE A 67 10.85 16.41 -8.16
N VAL A 68 10.53 15.12 -8.04
CA VAL A 68 10.93 14.10 -9.02
C VAL A 68 9.69 13.56 -9.72
N PHE A 69 9.64 13.63 -11.04
CA PHE A 69 8.63 12.97 -11.86
C PHE A 69 9.30 11.82 -12.61
N PHE A 70 8.85 10.59 -12.42
CA PHE A 70 9.48 9.46 -13.08
C PHE A 70 8.47 8.41 -13.55
N GLU A 71 8.81 7.75 -14.65
CA GLU A 71 8.06 6.60 -15.14
C GLU A 71 8.23 5.43 -14.16
N ASN A 72 7.14 4.79 -13.77
CA ASN A 72 7.17 3.61 -12.91
C ASN A 72 6.35 2.46 -13.54
N ASP A 73 6.45 2.34 -14.86
CA ASP A 73 5.70 1.39 -15.69
C ASP A 73 6.22 -0.07 -15.56
N ARG A 74 7.38 -0.28 -14.91
CA ARG A 74 8.00 -1.61 -14.76
C ARG A 74 8.05 -2.04 -13.30
N HIS A 75 7.37 -3.13 -12.96
CA HIS A 75 7.24 -3.63 -11.58
C HIS A 75 8.53 -4.13 -10.92
N GLN A 76 9.63 -4.27 -11.66
CA GLN A 76 10.86 -4.91 -11.19
C GLN A 76 11.54 -4.18 -10.02
N HIS A 77 11.23 -2.90 -9.81
CA HIS A 77 11.97 -2.04 -8.87
C HIS A 77 11.06 -1.16 -7.98
N HIS A 78 9.75 -1.43 -7.93
CA HIS A 78 8.80 -0.59 -7.21
C HIS A 78 9.11 -0.50 -5.71
N LEU A 79 9.54 -1.61 -5.11
CA LEU A 79 9.88 -1.70 -3.69
C LEU A 79 11.14 -0.91 -3.36
N GLU A 80 12.18 -1.06 -4.17
CA GLU A 80 13.46 -0.38 -3.99
C GLU A 80 13.30 1.12 -4.18
N ILE A 81 12.54 1.56 -5.19
CA ILE A 81 12.21 2.97 -5.40
C ILE A 81 11.44 3.52 -4.20
N PHE A 82 10.41 2.81 -3.71
CA PHE A 82 9.65 3.24 -2.54
C PHE A 82 10.55 3.35 -1.31
N GLN A 83 11.41 2.35 -1.08
CA GLN A 83 12.35 2.34 0.04
C GLN A 83 13.31 3.52 -0.02
N ILE A 84 13.98 3.74 -1.16
CA ILE A 84 14.95 4.84 -1.32
C ILE A 84 14.25 6.19 -1.15
N MET A 85 13.08 6.38 -1.75
CA MET A 85 12.34 7.65 -1.64
C MET A 85 11.88 7.90 -0.21
N SER A 86 11.40 6.86 0.49
CA SER A 86 11.04 6.95 1.90
C SER A 86 12.25 7.28 2.79
N GLU A 87 13.40 6.61 2.56
CA GLU A 87 14.67 6.90 3.25
C GLU A 87 15.16 8.33 3.01
N LEU A 88 14.88 8.88 1.82
CA LEU A 88 15.17 10.27 1.46
C LEU A 88 14.10 11.27 1.91
N ASN A 89 13.08 10.80 2.62
CA ASN A 89 11.96 11.59 3.13
C ASN A 89 11.15 12.25 1.99
N TYR A 90 10.78 11.47 0.98
CA TYR A 90 9.91 11.85 -0.12
C TYR A 90 8.55 11.16 -0.03
N LEU A 91 7.47 11.91 -0.26
CA LEU A 91 6.13 11.39 -0.46
C LEU A 91 5.93 11.02 -1.93
N LEU A 92 5.34 9.86 -2.19
CA LEU A 92 5.11 9.35 -3.53
C LEU A 92 3.62 9.42 -3.92
N PHE A 93 3.34 9.97 -5.10
CA PHE A 93 1.99 10.11 -5.65
C PHE A 93 1.93 9.49 -7.05
N TRP A 94 0.93 8.64 -7.31
CA TRP A 94 0.71 8.09 -8.64
C TRP A 94 0.16 9.15 -9.60
N SER A 95 0.72 9.20 -10.81
CA SER A 95 0.25 9.98 -11.95
C SER A 95 -0.02 9.04 -13.11
N ILE A 96 -1.21 8.44 -13.11
CA ILE A 96 -1.64 7.46 -14.12
C ILE A 96 -2.36 8.21 -15.24
N THR A 97 -1.86 8.11 -16.46
CA THR A 97 -2.42 8.81 -17.62
C THR A 97 -2.72 7.85 -18.76
N PRO A 98 -3.89 7.92 -19.42
CA PRO A 98 -4.13 7.19 -20.66
C PRO A 98 -3.09 7.56 -21.71
N VAL A 99 -2.54 6.57 -22.41
CA VAL A 99 -1.55 6.82 -23.48
C VAL A 99 -2.16 7.56 -24.69
N PHE A 100 -3.49 7.49 -24.82
CA PHE A 100 -4.24 8.24 -25.82
C PHE A 100 -5.05 9.37 -25.21
N ASN A 101 -4.90 10.55 -25.80
CA ASN A 101 -5.73 11.72 -25.53
C ASN A 101 -6.30 12.21 -26.86
N ASP A 102 -7.57 11.94 -27.14
CA ASP A 102 -8.55 13.02 -27.27
C ASP A 102 -8.12 14.31 -27.99
N ARG A 103 -7.52 15.16 -27.16
CA ARG A 103 -7.02 16.50 -27.40
C ARG A 103 -5.50 16.50 -27.51
N ASN A 104 -4.93 15.52 -28.22
CA ASN A 104 -3.48 15.46 -28.45
C ASN A 104 -3.01 16.62 -29.32
N TYR A 105 -1.70 16.89 -29.28
CA TYR A 105 -1.04 17.95 -30.03
C TYR A 105 -1.39 17.97 -31.53
N ASN A 106 -1.62 16.79 -32.13
CA ASN A 106 -1.94 16.65 -33.55
C ASN A 106 -3.44 16.76 -33.85
N ASN A 107 -4.30 16.97 -32.85
CA ASN A 107 -5.77 16.93 -32.93
C ASN A 107 -6.28 15.67 -33.63
N ASN A 108 -5.58 14.54 -33.49
CA ASN A 108 -5.97 13.29 -34.12
C ASN A 108 -6.96 12.53 -33.21
N PRO A 109 -8.24 12.37 -33.61
CA PRO A 109 -9.21 11.66 -32.78
C PRO A 109 -9.05 10.13 -32.85
N GLU A 110 -8.19 9.61 -33.73
CA GLU A 110 -7.99 8.17 -33.90
C GLU A 110 -7.07 7.61 -32.80
N ASN A 111 -7.62 6.74 -31.95
CA ASN A 111 -6.84 5.96 -31.00
C ASN A 111 -6.26 4.72 -31.68
N ILE A 112 -4.93 4.70 -31.88
CA ILE A 112 -4.19 3.58 -32.44
C ILE A 112 -3.70 2.58 -31.38
N PHE A 113 -3.85 2.92 -30.10
CA PHE A 113 -3.45 2.07 -28.99
C PHE A 113 -4.57 1.11 -28.60
N PRO A 114 -4.25 -0.07 -28.04
CA PRO A 114 -5.26 -0.94 -27.45
C PRO A 114 -6.14 -0.20 -26.43
N HIS A 115 -7.38 -0.67 -26.25
CA HIS A 115 -8.29 -0.05 -25.29
C HIS A 115 -7.69 -0.09 -23.88
N ASN A 116 -7.79 1.04 -23.16
CA ASN A 116 -7.38 1.22 -21.75
C ASN A 116 -5.87 1.13 -21.45
N VAL A 117 -4.97 1.32 -22.43
CA VAL A 117 -3.53 1.42 -22.11
C VAL A 117 -3.25 2.72 -21.36
N GLN A 118 -2.55 2.60 -20.24
CA GLN A 118 -2.14 3.68 -19.35
C GLN A 118 -0.63 3.71 -19.23
N SER A 119 -0.08 4.88 -18.90
CA SER A 119 1.29 5.03 -18.39
C SER A 119 1.19 5.40 -16.91
N PHE A 120 1.90 4.64 -16.10
CA PHE A 120 2.03 4.70 -14.67
C PHE A 120 3.28 5.50 -14.33
N ASN A 121 3.09 6.79 -14.07
CA ASN A 121 4.15 7.66 -13.59
C ASN A 121 3.99 7.88 -12.09
N MET A 122 5.05 8.38 -11.46
CA MET A 122 5.03 8.83 -10.07
C MET A 122 5.59 10.24 -9.94
N VAL A 123 5.06 10.96 -8.96
CA VAL A 123 5.58 12.24 -8.47
C VAL A 123 6.10 12.01 -7.07
N ALA A 124 7.40 12.18 -6.86
CA ALA A 124 8.02 12.24 -5.54
C ALA A 124 8.15 13.70 -5.10
N ILE A 125 7.59 14.03 -3.95
CA ILE A 125 7.62 15.37 -3.35
C ILE A 125 8.39 15.31 -2.03
N PRO A 126 9.40 16.15 -1.79
CA PRO A 126 10.11 16.17 -0.51
C PRO A 126 9.16 16.46 0.65
N ASN A 127 9.26 15.68 1.72
CA ASN A 127 8.49 15.84 2.94
C ASN A 127 9.29 16.70 3.92
N HIS A 128 8.95 17.98 4.07
CA HIS A 128 9.70 18.91 4.93
C HIS A 128 9.41 18.77 6.45
N SER A 129 9.06 17.56 6.92
CA SER A 129 8.85 17.27 8.34
C SER A 129 10.19 16.93 9.02
N ASP A 130 10.77 17.88 9.77
CA ASP A 130 12.05 17.74 10.47
C ASP A 130 12.08 16.59 11.51
N TYR A 131 12.76 15.48 11.20
CA TYR A 131 13.21 14.46 12.18
C TYR A 131 14.59 13.88 11.82
N SER A 132 15.47 14.71 11.28
CA SER A 132 16.79 14.36 10.73
C SER A 132 17.79 13.69 11.69
N ASN A 133 17.53 13.66 13.00
CA ASN A 133 18.51 13.14 13.96
C ASN A 133 18.36 11.65 14.33
N LEU A 134 17.31 10.95 13.88
CA LEU A 134 17.09 9.54 14.23
C LEU A 134 17.56 8.56 13.13
N VAL A 135 17.56 9.01 11.88
CA VAL A 135 17.82 8.18 10.70
C VAL A 135 19.33 7.95 10.47
N ASP A 136 20.16 8.94 10.80
CA ASP A 136 21.62 8.84 10.66
C ASP A 136 22.25 7.80 11.60
N GLU A 137 21.60 7.48 12.72
CA GLU A 137 22.05 6.44 13.67
C GLU A 137 21.61 5.02 13.27
N LEU A 138 20.62 4.90 12.38
CA LEU A 138 20.04 3.61 11.93
C LEU A 138 20.62 3.11 10.60
N LEU A 139 21.21 3.98 9.78
CA LEU A 139 21.72 3.63 8.45
C LEU A 139 23.18 3.17 8.42
N SER A 140 23.95 3.31 9.51
CA SER A 140 25.32 2.81 9.54
C SER A 140 25.37 1.32 9.92
N GLU A 141 25.49 0.46 8.89
CA GLU A 141 26.27 -0.80 8.81
C GLU A 141 25.59 -2.00 8.10
N LYS A 142 24.36 -1.91 7.58
CA LYS A 142 23.69 -3.09 6.97
C LYS A 142 23.39 -3.08 5.46
N LEU A 143 23.46 -1.94 4.79
CA LEU A 143 23.02 -1.86 3.37
C LEU A 143 24.04 -2.35 2.34
N ILE A 144 25.31 -2.53 2.72
CA ILE A 144 26.36 -2.97 1.77
C ILE A 144 26.31 -4.50 1.51
N SER A 145 25.64 -5.30 2.36
CA SER A 145 25.62 -6.77 2.22
C SER A 145 24.42 -7.34 1.46
N LEU A 146 23.48 -6.51 0.98
CA LEU A 146 22.24 -6.97 0.33
C LEU A 146 22.28 -6.95 -1.20
N PHE A 147 23.28 -6.31 -1.82
CA PHE A 147 23.37 -6.18 -3.28
C PHE A 147 24.18 -7.30 -3.96
N ASP A 148 24.44 -8.40 -3.27
CA ASP A 148 25.22 -9.51 -3.81
C ASP A 148 24.48 -10.84 -3.62
N SER A 149 23.39 -11.03 -4.36
CA SER A 149 23.00 -12.35 -4.89
C SER A 149 21.81 -12.26 -5.85
N ASP A 150 22.03 -12.80 -7.05
CA ASP A 150 21.05 -13.43 -7.95
C ASP A 150 19.74 -13.85 -7.24
N ALA A 151 18.61 -13.24 -7.57
CA ALA A 151 17.29 -13.78 -7.28
C ALA A 151 16.26 -13.34 -8.34
N SER A 152 15.92 -14.29 -9.21
CA SER A 152 14.77 -14.22 -10.10
C SER A 152 13.47 -14.15 -9.29
N HIS A 153 12.89 -12.95 -9.16
CA HIS A 153 11.53 -12.78 -8.64
C HIS A 153 10.52 -12.69 -9.81
N PRO A 154 9.39 -13.41 -9.75
CA PRO A 154 8.33 -13.29 -10.74
C PRO A 154 7.73 -11.87 -10.68
N LEU A 155 7.45 -11.32 -11.85
CA LEU A 155 6.83 -10.01 -12.04
C LEU A 155 5.33 -10.07 -11.73
N ILE A 156 4.87 -9.19 -10.85
CA ILE A 156 3.46 -8.87 -10.55
C ILE A 156 2.69 -8.53 -11.85
N ASP A 157 1.50 -9.12 -12.08
CA ASP A 157 0.54 -8.65 -13.11
C ASP A 157 -0.40 -7.61 -12.47
N VAL A 158 0.04 -6.34 -12.45
CA VAL A 158 -0.69 -5.24 -11.80
C VAL A 158 -2.06 -5.00 -12.42
N ASP A 159 -2.24 -5.30 -13.71
CA ASP A 159 -3.56 -5.18 -14.34
C ASP A 159 -4.55 -6.19 -13.75
N GLU A 160 -4.08 -7.38 -13.36
CA GLU A 160 -4.92 -8.38 -12.67
C GLU A 160 -5.30 -7.91 -11.27
N GLU A 161 -4.36 -7.33 -10.52
CA GLU A 161 -4.63 -6.78 -9.18
C GLU A 161 -5.62 -5.61 -9.21
N ILE A 162 -5.47 -4.67 -10.15
CA ILE A 162 -6.41 -3.56 -10.31
C ILE A 162 -7.80 -4.09 -10.67
N ARG A 163 -7.90 -5.04 -11.63
CA ARG A 163 -9.19 -5.65 -11.98
C ARG A 163 -9.84 -6.37 -10.80
N PHE A 164 -9.04 -7.04 -9.97
CA PHE A 164 -9.53 -7.68 -8.77
C PHE A 164 -10.08 -6.65 -7.79
N MET A 165 -9.33 -5.57 -7.49
CA MET A 165 -9.76 -4.50 -6.59
C MET A 165 -11.04 -3.80 -7.09
N ASP A 166 -11.12 -3.51 -8.39
CA ASP A 166 -12.32 -2.94 -9.03
C ASP A 166 -13.55 -3.86 -8.94
N SER A 167 -13.33 -5.17 -8.87
CA SER A 167 -14.40 -6.16 -8.76
C SER A 167 -14.97 -6.30 -7.35
N LEU A 168 -14.26 -5.85 -6.31
CA LEU A 168 -14.60 -6.12 -4.91
C LEU A 168 -16.01 -5.64 -4.55
N SER A 169 -16.46 -4.49 -5.05
CA SER A 169 -17.82 -4.01 -4.78
C SER A 169 -18.93 -4.95 -5.25
N SER A 170 -18.68 -5.72 -6.31
CA SER A 170 -19.63 -6.72 -6.83
C SER A 170 -19.64 -8.02 -6.03
N LEU A 171 -18.63 -8.21 -5.17
CA LEU A 171 -18.44 -9.39 -4.34
C LEU A 171 -18.94 -9.20 -2.92
N GLU A 172 -19.41 -8.00 -2.56
CA GLU A 172 -20.09 -7.75 -1.29
C GLU A 172 -21.25 -8.73 -1.09
N CYS A 173 -21.30 -9.29 0.11
CA CYS A 173 -22.35 -10.18 0.52
C CYS A 173 -22.47 -10.09 2.04
N ARG A 174 -23.70 -10.11 2.56
CA ARG A 174 -23.97 -10.14 3.99
C ARG A 174 -24.47 -11.51 4.40
N LYS A 175 -23.72 -12.22 5.25
CA LYS A 175 -24.19 -13.45 5.89
C LYS A 175 -24.45 -13.22 7.38
N TYR A 176 -23.48 -12.63 8.06
CA TYR A 176 -23.49 -12.28 9.48
C TYR A 176 -22.83 -10.94 9.78
N SER A 177 -22.01 -10.36 8.89
CA SER A 177 -21.45 -9.01 9.10
C SER A 177 -22.52 -7.93 9.05
N GLN A 178 -22.16 -6.69 9.39
CA GLN A 178 -23.08 -5.56 9.39
C GLN A 178 -23.57 -5.21 7.97
N ASN A 179 -22.64 -5.18 7.00
CA ASN A 179 -22.87 -4.83 5.60
C ASN A 179 -22.34 -5.93 4.67
N GLY A 180 -21.54 -5.59 3.66
CA GLY A 180 -21.03 -6.51 2.63
C GLY A 180 -19.73 -7.23 2.97
N GLU A 181 -19.20 -7.09 4.18
CA GLU A 181 -17.84 -7.47 4.56
C GLU A 181 -17.57 -8.98 4.40
N ASP A 182 -18.53 -9.85 4.74
CA ASP A 182 -18.40 -11.30 4.59
C ASP A 182 -17.95 -11.71 3.17
N GLY A 183 -18.53 -11.09 2.15
CA GLY A 183 -18.19 -11.32 0.75
C GLY A 183 -16.79 -10.86 0.37
N ILE A 184 -16.40 -9.67 0.87
CA ILE A 184 -15.07 -9.09 0.64
C ILE A 184 -13.99 -9.93 1.30
N ILE A 185 -14.18 -10.29 2.56
CA ILE A 185 -13.24 -11.12 3.33
C ILE A 185 -12.97 -12.44 2.61
N ARG A 186 -14.04 -13.09 2.14
CA ARG A 186 -13.91 -14.32 1.34
C ARG A 186 -13.10 -14.08 0.07
N ALA A 187 -13.40 -13.02 -0.69
CA ALA A 187 -12.69 -12.70 -1.93
C ALA A 187 -11.20 -12.45 -1.69
N LEU A 188 -10.85 -11.68 -0.65
CA LEU A 188 -9.46 -11.39 -0.29
C LEU A 188 -8.68 -12.67 0.05
N PHE A 189 -9.25 -13.57 0.85
CA PHE A 189 -8.57 -14.82 1.20
C PHE A 189 -8.59 -15.88 0.10
N GLU A 190 -9.53 -15.81 -0.86
CA GLU A 190 -9.49 -16.59 -2.09
C GLU A 190 -8.36 -16.12 -3.02
N ARG A 191 -8.12 -14.81 -3.11
CA ARG A 191 -7.04 -14.22 -3.93
C ARG A 191 -5.66 -14.40 -3.28
N TYR A 192 -5.49 -13.94 -2.04
CA TYR A 192 -4.19 -13.84 -1.37
C TYR A 192 -3.86 -15.06 -0.50
N GLY A 193 -4.78 -16.01 -0.37
CA GLY A 193 -4.59 -17.21 0.42
C GLY A 193 -4.52 -16.98 1.94
N VAL A 194 -4.46 -18.09 2.67
CA VAL A 194 -4.45 -18.15 4.13
C VAL A 194 -3.20 -18.88 4.63
N THR A 195 -2.81 -18.62 5.87
CA THR A 195 -1.69 -19.34 6.52
C THR A 195 -2.15 -20.20 7.67
N ASN A 196 -2.94 -19.66 8.59
CA ASN A 196 -3.31 -20.31 9.85
C ASN A 196 -4.81 -20.29 10.13
N LYS A 197 -5.60 -19.64 9.28
CA LYS A 197 -7.03 -19.38 9.44
C LYS A 197 -7.36 -18.84 10.83
N TYR A 198 -6.49 -17.96 11.32
CA TYR A 198 -6.62 -17.32 12.62
C TYR A 198 -7.13 -15.90 12.45
N PHE A 199 -8.20 -15.56 13.15
CA PHE A 199 -8.71 -14.19 13.21
C PHE A 199 -8.60 -13.60 14.63
N VAL A 200 -8.59 -12.27 14.68
CA VAL A 200 -8.89 -11.50 15.88
C VAL A 200 -9.89 -10.41 15.50
N GLU A 201 -10.95 -10.24 16.28
CA GLU A 201 -11.94 -9.19 16.06
C GLU A 201 -12.33 -8.53 17.39
N PHE A 202 -12.48 -7.21 17.37
CA PHE A 202 -12.89 -6.40 18.52
C PHE A 202 -14.33 -5.90 18.34
N GLY A 203 -15.00 -5.56 19.44
CA GLY A 203 -16.31 -4.90 19.44
C GLY A 203 -17.45 -5.77 18.94
N VAL A 204 -17.36 -7.09 19.07
CA VAL A 204 -18.31 -8.02 18.43
C VAL A 204 -19.64 -8.19 19.16
N GLU A 205 -19.87 -7.46 20.26
CA GLU A 205 -20.99 -7.70 21.17
C GLU A 205 -21.10 -9.19 21.54
N ASP A 206 -22.22 -9.85 21.25
CA ASP A 206 -22.43 -11.28 21.53
C ASP A 206 -21.92 -12.21 20.42
N GLY A 207 -21.25 -11.67 19.41
CA GLY A 207 -20.71 -12.40 18.27
C GLY A 207 -21.78 -12.89 17.30
N SER A 208 -23.01 -12.39 17.38
CA SER A 208 -24.09 -12.73 16.44
C SER A 208 -23.99 -11.97 15.12
N GLU A 209 -23.61 -10.69 15.17
CA GLU A 209 -23.27 -9.84 14.01
C GLU A 209 -21.80 -9.44 14.12
N CYS A 210 -20.94 -10.00 13.27
CA CYS A 210 -19.50 -9.71 13.23
C CYS A 210 -18.86 -10.24 11.93
N ASN A 211 -17.70 -9.70 11.57
CA ASN A 211 -16.96 -10.00 10.33
C ASN A 211 -16.39 -11.42 10.28
N THR A 212 -16.21 -12.07 11.44
CA THR A 212 -15.55 -13.37 11.54
C THR A 212 -16.49 -14.56 11.75
N ARG A 213 -17.78 -14.34 11.98
CA ARG A 213 -18.73 -15.42 12.26
C ARG A 213 -18.85 -16.41 11.11
N TRP A 214 -18.94 -15.92 9.87
CA TRP A 214 -19.07 -16.82 8.72
C TRP A 214 -17.82 -17.69 8.55
N LEU A 215 -16.64 -17.11 8.72
CA LEU A 215 -15.35 -17.79 8.73
C LEU A 215 -15.28 -18.90 9.78
N ARG A 216 -15.66 -18.56 11.02
CA ARG A 216 -15.68 -19.46 12.17
C ARG A 216 -16.61 -20.66 11.94
N GLU A 217 -17.84 -20.40 11.50
CA GLU A 217 -18.87 -21.44 11.42
C GLU A 217 -18.76 -22.32 10.17
N GLN A 218 -18.27 -21.78 9.04
CA GLN A 218 -18.36 -22.46 7.75
C GLN A 218 -17.00 -22.85 7.16
N PHE A 219 -15.91 -22.16 7.53
CA PHE A 219 -14.62 -22.30 6.86
C PHE A 219 -13.49 -22.83 7.77
N GLY A 220 -13.85 -23.24 8.99
CA GLY A 220 -12.94 -23.85 9.96
C GLY A 220 -11.91 -22.87 10.51
N TRP A 221 -12.21 -21.58 10.48
CA TRP A 221 -11.36 -20.57 11.12
C TRP A 221 -11.54 -20.63 12.64
N LYS A 222 -10.48 -20.26 13.34
CA LYS A 222 -10.48 -20.09 14.80
C LYS A 222 -9.92 -18.72 15.11
N GLY A 223 -10.17 -18.22 16.31
CA GLY A 223 -9.70 -16.90 16.64
C GLY A 223 -10.06 -16.49 18.05
N VAL A 224 -9.78 -15.22 18.32
CA VAL A 224 -10.13 -14.51 19.55
C VAL A 224 -11.13 -13.43 19.19
N LEU A 225 -12.20 -13.36 19.96
CA LEU A 225 -13.14 -12.25 19.94
C LEU A 225 -13.01 -11.47 21.25
N LEU A 226 -13.03 -10.15 21.17
CA LEU A 226 -12.96 -9.28 22.35
C LEU A 226 -14.14 -8.31 22.35
N ASP A 227 -14.81 -8.16 23.48
CA ASP A 227 -15.87 -7.17 23.68
C ASP A 227 -15.79 -6.57 25.09
N VAL A 228 -16.17 -5.30 25.26
CA VAL A 228 -16.13 -4.64 26.58
C VAL A 228 -17.12 -5.21 27.58
N SER A 229 -18.24 -5.76 27.11
CA SER A 229 -19.41 -6.08 27.92
C SER A 229 -19.78 -7.57 27.93
N LYS A 230 -19.47 -8.30 26.87
CA LYS A 230 -19.88 -9.69 26.63
C LYS A 230 -18.74 -10.69 26.77
N GLU A 231 -19.10 -11.91 27.13
CA GLU A 231 -18.22 -13.08 27.16
C GLU A 231 -18.99 -14.31 26.67
N ASP A 232 -18.32 -15.15 25.89
CA ASP A 232 -18.82 -16.47 25.53
C ASP A 232 -17.62 -17.40 25.22
N PRO A 233 -17.21 -18.23 26.20
CA PRO A 233 -16.11 -19.16 26.01
C PRO A 233 -16.33 -20.17 24.87
N SER A 234 -17.57 -20.43 24.45
CA SER A 234 -17.85 -21.40 23.38
C SER A 234 -17.41 -20.93 21.99
N ILE A 235 -17.26 -19.61 21.82
CA ILE A 235 -16.78 -18.98 20.58
C ILE A 235 -15.47 -18.21 20.76
N ASN A 236 -14.75 -18.43 21.88
CA ASN A 236 -13.56 -17.68 22.28
C ASN A 236 -13.79 -16.16 22.37
N LEU A 237 -14.96 -15.76 22.89
CA LEU A 237 -15.29 -14.37 23.20
C LEU A 237 -14.92 -14.04 24.64
N TYR A 238 -14.00 -13.09 24.80
CA TYR A 238 -13.51 -12.63 26.08
C TYR A 238 -14.00 -11.22 26.37
N LYS A 239 -14.55 -11.03 27.57
CA LYS A 239 -14.86 -9.71 28.08
C LYS A 239 -13.58 -8.97 28.40
N HIS A 240 -13.28 -7.92 27.64
CA HIS A 240 -12.04 -7.16 27.79
C HIS A 240 -12.21 -5.70 27.37
N PHE A 241 -11.77 -4.79 28.24
CA PHE A 241 -11.69 -3.37 27.91
C PHE A 241 -10.34 -3.07 27.28
N ILE A 242 -10.32 -2.74 25.99
CA ILE A 242 -9.10 -2.59 25.20
C ILE A 242 -8.58 -1.15 25.28
N THR A 243 -7.28 -1.00 25.49
CA THR A 243 -6.56 0.29 25.38
C THR A 243 -5.29 0.10 24.55
N ALA A 244 -4.69 1.21 24.13
CA ALA A 244 -3.42 1.14 23.39
C ALA A 244 -2.29 0.51 24.25
N GLU A 245 -2.32 0.67 25.57
CA GLU A 245 -1.29 0.12 26.45
C GLU A 245 -1.45 -1.38 26.70
N ASN A 246 -2.68 -1.89 26.69
CA ASN A 246 -2.95 -3.26 27.11
C ASN A 246 -3.05 -4.26 25.95
N ILE A 247 -3.38 -3.81 24.73
CA ILE A 247 -3.79 -4.73 23.66
C ILE A 247 -2.71 -5.75 23.28
N VAL A 248 -1.45 -5.31 23.18
CA VAL A 248 -0.33 -6.21 22.87
C VAL A 248 -0.09 -7.21 24.00
N GLY A 249 -0.28 -6.81 25.25
CA GLY A 249 -0.22 -7.70 26.41
C GLY A 249 -1.34 -8.76 26.37
N THR A 250 -2.56 -8.34 26.02
CA THR A 250 -3.71 -9.22 25.85
C THR A 250 -3.49 -10.23 24.73
N PHE A 251 -2.95 -9.81 23.59
CA PHE A 251 -2.61 -10.71 22.49
C PHE A 251 -1.62 -11.80 22.92
N ARG A 252 -0.57 -11.42 23.67
CA ARG A 252 0.40 -12.39 24.20
C ARG A 252 -0.24 -13.35 25.20
N ALA A 253 -1.07 -12.84 26.11
CA ALA A 253 -1.75 -13.66 27.13
C ALA A 253 -2.71 -14.68 26.50
N LEU A 254 -3.37 -14.31 25.41
CA LEU A 254 -4.29 -15.17 24.65
C LEU A 254 -3.59 -16.01 23.57
N ALA A 255 -2.24 -15.99 23.54
CA ALA A 255 -1.43 -16.71 22.55
C ALA A 255 -1.83 -16.43 21.10
N VAL A 256 -2.21 -15.18 20.79
CA VAL A 256 -2.49 -14.73 19.43
C VAL A 256 -1.20 -14.84 18.60
N PRO A 257 -1.22 -15.52 17.44
CA PRO A 257 -0.07 -15.61 16.54
C PRO A 257 0.41 -14.23 16.07
N LEU A 258 1.72 -14.03 15.90
CA LEU A 258 2.26 -12.76 15.40
C LEU A 258 1.74 -12.41 14.00
N SER A 259 1.60 -13.40 13.13
CA SER A 259 1.04 -13.24 11.78
C SER A 259 -0.34 -13.90 11.71
N VAL A 260 -1.36 -13.25 12.25
CA VAL A 260 -2.77 -13.69 12.05
C VAL A 260 -3.18 -13.48 10.60
N ASP A 261 -4.13 -14.27 10.12
CA ASP A 261 -4.67 -14.07 8.77
C ASP A 261 -5.59 -12.84 8.73
N LEU A 262 -6.45 -12.65 9.74
CA LEU A 262 -7.39 -11.52 9.80
C LEU A 262 -7.31 -10.79 11.14
N LEU A 263 -7.20 -9.46 11.10
CA LEU A 263 -7.43 -8.57 12.23
C LEU A 263 -8.55 -7.60 11.87
N SER A 264 -9.60 -7.52 12.69
CA SER A 264 -10.69 -6.56 12.52
C SER A 264 -10.79 -5.69 13.77
N VAL A 265 -10.63 -4.37 13.60
CA VAL A 265 -10.59 -3.38 14.68
C VAL A 265 -11.84 -2.52 14.57
N ASP A 266 -12.73 -2.71 15.54
CA ASP A 266 -13.95 -1.93 15.71
C ASP A 266 -14.23 -1.83 17.21
N ILE A 267 -13.96 -0.68 17.81
CA ILE A 267 -14.22 -0.37 19.23
C ILE A 267 -14.81 1.04 19.37
N ASP A 268 -15.42 1.54 18.30
CA ASP A 268 -16.02 2.87 18.09
C ASP A 268 -15.09 4.09 18.23
N PHE A 269 -14.21 4.13 19.24
CA PHE A 269 -13.50 5.34 19.66
C PHE A 269 -11.99 5.28 19.41
N ASN A 270 -11.28 4.34 20.04
CA ASN A 270 -9.82 4.32 20.06
C ASN A 270 -9.18 3.45 18.94
N ASP A 271 -9.92 3.15 17.88
CA ASP A 271 -9.55 2.22 16.80
C ASP A 271 -8.14 2.49 16.25
N PHE A 272 -7.88 3.75 15.90
CA PHE A 272 -6.58 4.19 15.39
C PHE A 272 -5.44 3.95 16.38
N TRP A 273 -5.64 4.27 17.65
CA TRP A 273 -4.60 4.19 18.68
C TRP A 273 -4.30 2.75 19.07
N VAL A 274 -5.34 1.92 19.14
CA VAL A 274 -5.21 0.48 19.40
C VAL A 274 -4.51 -0.19 18.22
N LEU A 275 -4.93 0.08 16.99
CA LEU A 275 -4.27 -0.45 15.81
C LEU A 275 -2.81 0.00 15.73
N LYS A 276 -2.53 1.28 15.96
CA LYS A 276 -1.15 1.80 16.01
C LYS A 276 -0.30 1.03 17.02
N SER A 277 -0.80 0.78 18.23
CA SER A 277 -0.08 0.00 19.24
C SER A 277 0.22 -1.44 18.79
N ILE A 278 -0.71 -2.08 18.07
CA ILE A 278 -0.47 -3.39 17.48
C ILE A 278 0.62 -3.30 16.40
N MET A 279 0.58 -2.29 15.52
CA MET A 279 1.57 -2.13 14.44
C MET A 279 2.96 -1.72 14.94
N ASP A 280 3.05 -0.97 16.04
CA ASP A 280 4.31 -0.62 16.73
C ASP A 280 4.98 -1.85 17.39
N SER A 281 4.31 -3.01 17.41
CA SER A 281 4.82 -4.28 17.95
C SER A 281 5.19 -5.28 16.83
N ASP A 282 5.42 -6.55 17.18
CA ASP A 282 5.81 -7.61 16.22
C ASP A 282 4.63 -8.22 15.43
N TYR A 283 3.39 -7.79 15.69
CA TYR A 283 2.21 -8.33 15.01
C TYR A 283 2.09 -7.81 13.58
N ARG A 284 1.92 -8.72 12.62
CA ARG A 284 1.77 -8.42 11.18
C ARG A 284 0.62 -9.23 10.57
N PRO A 285 -0.66 -8.85 10.83
CA PRO A 285 -1.82 -9.46 10.20
C PRO A 285 -1.68 -9.46 8.67
N ARG A 286 -2.27 -10.45 7.97
CA ARG A 286 -2.30 -10.46 6.50
C ARG A 286 -3.35 -9.50 5.93
N VAL A 287 -4.54 -9.49 6.52
CA VAL A 287 -5.62 -8.56 6.20
C VAL A 287 -6.04 -7.83 7.47
N ILE A 288 -6.20 -6.52 7.38
CA ILE A 288 -6.69 -5.65 8.45
C ILE A 288 -8.01 -5.02 7.99
N ILE A 289 -9.03 -5.08 8.83
CA ILE A 289 -10.29 -4.35 8.69
C ILE A 289 -10.33 -3.28 9.77
N VAL A 290 -10.72 -2.07 9.40
CA VAL A 290 -10.93 -0.97 10.32
C VAL A 290 -12.30 -0.34 10.09
N GLU A 291 -13.01 -0.07 11.18
CA GLU A 291 -14.15 0.85 11.13
C GLU A 291 -13.63 2.28 10.93
N VAL A 292 -14.27 3.03 10.02
CA VAL A 292 -13.87 4.39 9.67
C VAL A 292 -15.00 5.39 9.94
N ASN A 293 -14.60 6.59 10.34
CA ASN A 293 -15.50 7.71 10.45
C ASN A 293 -15.71 8.37 9.09
N ALA A 294 -16.75 7.91 8.38
CA ALA A 294 -17.13 8.42 7.06
C ALA A 294 -17.48 9.93 7.06
N ALA A 295 -17.85 10.51 8.21
CA ALA A 295 -18.23 11.92 8.29
C ALA A 295 -17.06 12.89 8.04
N LEU A 296 -15.81 12.42 8.18
CA LEU A 296 -14.60 13.19 7.88
C LEU A 296 -14.26 13.20 6.39
N GLY A 297 -14.84 12.28 5.60
CA GLY A 297 -14.51 12.08 4.20
C GLY A 297 -13.07 11.58 3.98
N PRO A 298 -12.68 11.33 2.72
CA PRO A 298 -11.42 10.66 2.39
C PRO A 298 -10.19 11.57 2.46
N ASN A 299 -10.35 12.90 2.50
CA ASN A 299 -9.23 13.86 2.38
C ASN A 299 -8.71 14.39 3.72
N ILE A 300 -9.41 14.11 4.82
CA ILE A 300 -9.01 14.54 6.15
C ILE A 300 -8.30 13.37 6.80
N SER A 301 -7.04 13.56 7.22
CA SER A 301 -6.32 12.58 8.06
C SER A 301 -6.47 13.00 9.52
N ALA A 302 -7.41 12.39 10.23
CA ALA A 302 -7.70 12.70 11.63
C ALA A 302 -8.24 11.48 12.39
N SER A 303 -7.94 11.44 13.69
CA SER A 303 -8.53 10.51 14.65
C SER A 303 -9.11 11.31 15.82
N VAL A 304 -9.93 10.66 16.65
CA VAL A 304 -10.18 11.20 17.99
C VAL A 304 -8.87 11.38 18.75
N THR A 305 -8.86 12.34 19.68
CA THR A 305 -7.78 12.44 20.67
C THR A 305 -7.82 11.20 21.55
N TYR A 306 -6.68 10.54 21.72
CA TYR A 306 -6.59 9.34 22.56
C TYR A 306 -7.08 9.62 23.98
N ASP A 307 -8.04 8.82 24.43
CA ASP A 307 -8.48 8.75 25.82
C ASP A 307 -8.65 7.27 26.17
N PRO A 308 -7.81 6.68 27.05
CA PRO A 308 -7.88 5.25 27.35
C PRO A 308 -9.23 4.85 27.95
N LEU A 309 -9.98 5.77 28.58
CA LEU A 309 -11.33 5.52 29.11
C LEU A 309 -12.42 6.12 28.22
N GLY A 310 -12.02 6.68 27.08
CA GLY A 310 -12.89 7.27 26.09
C GLY A 310 -13.83 6.23 25.51
N SER A 311 -15.06 6.67 25.25
CA SER A 311 -16.03 5.88 24.51
C SER A 311 -16.82 6.83 23.63
N TRP A 312 -17.35 6.30 22.54
CA TRP A 312 -18.28 7.07 21.73
C TRP A 312 -19.52 7.45 22.57
N LYS A 313 -19.95 8.71 22.44
CA LYS A 313 -21.11 9.29 23.14
C LYS A 313 -22.24 9.66 22.18
N GLY A 314 -22.21 9.13 20.96
CA GLY A 314 -23.08 9.52 19.86
C GLY A 314 -22.54 10.69 19.05
N GLY A 315 -23.04 10.83 17.81
CA GLY A 315 -22.62 11.87 16.86
C GLY A 315 -21.34 11.52 16.09
N ASN A 316 -20.75 12.50 15.40
CA ASN A 316 -19.68 12.26 14.43
C ASN A 316 -18.25 12.32 15.02
N TYR A 317 -18.10 12.30 16.35
CA TYR A 317 -16.78 12.30 17.02
C TYR A 317 -16.47 10.91 17.56
N HIS A 318 -15.92 10.07 16.68
CA HIS A 318 -15.60 8.66 16.92
C HIS A 318 -14.48 8.22 15.95
N GLY A 319 -13.80 7.13 16.29
CA GLY A 319 -12.78 6.46 15.48
C GLY A 319 -11.77 7.37 14.79
N ALA A 320 -11.48 7.05 13.53
CA ALA A 320 -10.60 7.81 12.66
C ALA A 320 -11.04 7.76 11.21
N SER A 321 -10.53 8.69 10.40
CA SER A 321 -10.82 8.72 8.96
C SER A 321 -10.05 7.65 8.20
N VAL A 322 -10.55 7.31 7.00
CA VAL A 322 -9.83 6.46 6.03
C VAL A 322 -8.40 6.96 5.80
N SER A 323 -8.23 8.27 5.64
CA SER A 323 -6.93 8.92 5.44
C SER A 323 -5.99 8.82 6.65
N ALA A 324 -6.50 8.67 7.87
CA ALA A 324 -5.66 8.42 9.04
C ALA A 324 -5.08 7.00 8.99
N PHE A 325 -5.93 6.00 8.73
CA PHE A 325 -5.49 4.61 8.60
C PHE A 325 -4.59 4.37 7.38
N HIS A 326 -4.92 4.96 6.23
CA HIS A 326 -4.08 4.94 5.05
C HIS A 326 -2.69 5.51 5.34
N ARG A 327 -2.62 6.66 6.01
CA ARG A 327 -1.35 7.23 6.41
C ARG A 327 -0.57 6.30 7.35
N LEU A 328 -1.20 5.77 8.39
CA LEU A 328 -0.53 4.87 9.33
C LEU A 328 0.01 3.60 8.64
N LEU A 329 -0.85 2.88 7.92
CA LEU A 329 -0.56 1.53 7.44
C LEU A 329 0.25 1.50 6.14
N GLN A 330 0.01 2.46 5.25
CA GLN A 330 0.60 2.51 3.92
C GLN A 330 1.72 3.56 3.82
N VAL A 331 1.49 4.79 4.28
CA VAL A 331 2.48 5.88 4.11
C VAL A 331 3.60 5.80 5.14
N ASP A 332 3.26 5.75 6.42
CA ASP A 332 4.23 5.81 7.53
C ASP A 332 4.93 4.45 7.72
N LEU A 333 4.20 3.34 7.57
CA LEU A 333 4.76 1.99 7.73
C LEU A 333 5.22 1.35 6.42
N GLY A 334 4.59 1.65 5.28
CA GLY A 334 4.90 0.99 4.01
C GLY A 334 4.52 -0.51 3.95
N LEU A 335 3.68 -0.99 4.88
CA LEU A 335 3.47 -2.43 5.07
C LEU A 335 2.15 -2.95 4.49
N TYR A 336 1.20 -2.07 4.20
CA TYR A 336 -0.14 -2.45 3.77
C TYR A 336 -0.66 -1.54 2.67
N ILE A 337 -1.58 -2.05 1.87
CA ILE A 337 -2.29 -1.30 0.83
C ILE A 337 -3.78 -1.28 1.17
N LEU A 338 -4.40 -0.11 1.12
CA LEU A 338 -5.86 0.01 1.12
C LEU A 338 -6.41 -0.56 -0.19
N VAL A 339 -7.15 -1.66 -0.11
CA VAL A 339 -7.69 -2.33 -1.32
C VAL A 339 -9.16 -2.03 -1.56
N TYR A 340 -9.93 -1.75 -0.51
CA TYR A 340 -11.36 -1.49 -0.62
C TYR A 340 -11.94 -0.82 0.62
N CYS A 341 -13.03 -0.08 0.46
CA CYS A 341 -13.95 0.24 1.54
C CYS A 341 -15.34 -0.20 1.09
N GLU A 342 -16.08 -0.88 1.96
CA GLU A 342 -17.40 -1.38 1.60
C GLU A 342 -18.38 -0.23 1.29
N SER A 343 -19.45 -0.57 0.58
CA SER A 343 -20.34 0.37 -0.11
C SER A 343 -21.09 1.34 0.80
N HIS A 344 -21.18 1.05 2.11
CA HIS A 344 -21.74 1.95 3.12
C HIS A 344 -20.70 2.90 3.72
N GLY A 345 -19.41 2.70 3.42
CA GLY A 345 -18.31 3.55 3.86
C GLY A 345 -17.96 3.41 5.34
N VAL A 346 -18.35 2.31 5.98
CA VAL A 346 -18.15 2.00 7.40
C VAL A 346 -16.85 1.22 7.61
N ASN A 347 -16.57 0.21 6.78
CA ASN A 347 -15.41 -0.66 6.95
C ASN A 347 -14.44 -0.58 5.76
N CYS A 348 -13.14 -0.42 6.06
CA CYS A 348 -12.08 -0.42 5.05
C CYS A 348 -11.10 -1.58 5.26
N PHE A 349 -10.60 -2.11 4.15
CA PHE A 349 -9.80 -3.33 4.06
C PHE A 349 -8.39 -2.99 3.59
N PHE A 350 -7.41 -3.41 4.39
CA PHE A 350 -5.99 -3.29 4.10
C PHE A 350 -5.38 -4.67 3.95
N VAL A 351 -4.56 -4.86 2.91
CA VAL A 351 -3.84 -6.12 2.66
C VAL A 351 -2.35 -5.86 2.82
N ARG A 352 -1.65 -6.79 3.49
CA ARG A 352 -0.20 -6.69 3.68
C ARG A 352 0.49 -6.71 2.32
N HIS A 353 1.39 -5.76 2.11
CA HIS A 353 1.97 -5.47 0.81
C HIS A 353 2.64 -6.70 0.18
N ASP A 354 3.34 -7.52 0.97
CA ASP A 354 4.04 -8.74 0.52
C ASP A 354 3.13 -9.84 -0.06
N LEU A 355 1.81 -9.67 0.03
CA LEU A 355 0.83 -10.62 -0.51
C LEU A 355 0.37 -10.27 -1.92
N LEU A 356 0.59 -9.03 -2.34
CA LEU A 356 0.39 -8.60 -3.71
C LEU A 356 1.62 -9.13 -4.46
N GLY A 357 1.37 -10.19 -5.25
CA GLY A 357 2.41 -11.08 -5.78
C GLY A 357 3.17 -10.50 -6.92
#